data_AF-A0A968XHX3-F1
#
_entry.id   AF-A0A968XHX3-F1
#
_cell.length_a   1.000
_cell.length_b   1.000
_cell.length_c   1.000
_cell.angle_alpha   90.00
_cell.angle_beta   90.00
_cell.angle_gamma   90.00
#
_symmetry.space_group_name_H-M   'P 1'
#
loop_
_entity.id
_entity.type
_entity.pdbx_description
1 polymer ?
#
loop_
_entity_poly.entity_id
_entity_poly.type
_entity_poly.pdbx_seq_one_letter_code
_entity_poly.pdbx_strand_id
1 'polypeptide(L)'
;MSYIRAADAYIGDVSSQVYEFLYAPRPCYFIDVHSGAPEGEPAYEFWRNGPVVRSAEALFPLIANWREIGEEYRSEQKRLFNYTVSVDPDHSAAERGAVALQISADKIGRFQ
;
A
#
# COMPACT_ATOMS: atom_id res chain seq x y z
N MET A 1 -0.33 10.12 -9.28
CA MET A 1 -1.19 9.71 -8.15
C MET A 1 -1.97 10.88 -7.52
N SER A 2 -2.62 11.74 -8.31
CA SER A 2 -3.44 12.85 -7.78
C SER A 2 -4.66 12.34 -7.00
N TYR A 3 -5.36 11.34 -7.53
CA TYR A 3 -6.55 10.76 -6.90
C TYR A 3 -6.24 10.04 -5.58
N ILE A 4 -5.16 9.25 -5.52
CA ILE A 4 -4.68 8.60 -4.28
C ILE A 4 -4.33 9.64 -3.21
N ARG A 5 -3.70 10.76 -3.60
CA ARG A 5 -3.33 11.83 -2.67
C ARG A 5 -4.53 12.65 -2.19
N ALA A 6 -5.60 12.72 -2.97
CA ALA A 6 -6.81 13.45 -2.63
C ALA A 6 -7.80 12.64 -1.77
N ALA A 7 -7.67 11.31 -1.73
CA ALA A 7 -8.58 10.45 -0.98
C ALA A 7 -8.28 10.44 0.53
N ASP A 8 -9.30 10.49 1.38
CA ASP A 8 -9.12 10.37 2.83
C ASP A 8 -9.00 8.92 3.32
N ALA A 9 -9.47 7.96 2.53
CA ALA A 9 -9.45 6.53 2.83
C ALA A 9 -9.22 5.68 1.57
N TYR A 10 -8.69 4.48 1.76
CA TYR A 10 -8.61 3.43 0.75
C TYR A 10 -9.69 2.39 1.02
N ILE A 11 -10.46 2.03 -0.01
CA ILE A 11 -11.39 0.90 0.03
C ILE A 11 -11.08 0.05 -1.20
N GLY A 12 -10.75 -1.22 -1.00
CA GLY A 12 -10.42 -2.14 -2.10
C GLY A 12 -10.52 -3.59 -1.67
N ASP A 13 -10.02 -4.48 -2.53
CA ASP A 13 -10.02 -5.93 -2.34
C ASP A 13 -8.58 -6.46 -2.21
N VAL A 14 -7.94 -6.75 -3.34
CA VAL A 14 -6.61 -7.38 -3.47
C VAL A 14 -5.82 -6.62 -4.54
N SER A 15 -5.59 -5.32 -4.31
CA SER A 15 -4.86 -4.45 -5.24
C SER A 15 -3.55 -3.95 -4.64
N SER A 16 -2.48 -3.96 -5.44
CA SER A 16 -1.17 -3.40 -5.07
C SER A 16 -1.21 -1.88 -4.87
N GLN A 17 -2.26 -1.20 -5.34
CA GLN A 17 -2.43 0.24 -5.15
C GLN A 17 -2.40 0.64 -3.67
N VAL A 18 -2.75 -0.27 -2.75
CA VAL A 18 -2.65 -0.06 -1.30
C VAL A 18 -1.23 0.36 -0.90
N TYR A 19 -0.18 -0.26 -1.45
CA TYR A 19 1.21 0.06 -1.08
C TYR A 19 1.57 1.51 -1.39
N GLU A 20 1.07 2.03 -2.51
CA GLU A 20 1.25 3.45 -2.87
C GLU A 20 0.41 4.36 -1.99
N PHE A 21 -0.80 3.94 -1.61
CA PHE A 21 -1.66 4.70 -0.70
C PHE A 21 -1.02 4.86 0.69
N LEU A 22 -0.30 3.83 1.16
CA LEU A 22 0.42 3.83 2.44
C LEU A 22 1.59 4.82 2.51
N TYR A 23 1.99 5.45 1.40
CA TYR A 23 2.96 6.56 1.41
C TYR A 23 2.55 7.68 2.37
N ALA A 24 1.25 7.96 2.46
CA ALA A 24 0.67 8.83 3.47
C ALA A 24 -0.37 8.03 4.28
N PRO A 25 0.02 7.44 5.43
CA PRO A 25 -0.84 6.55 6.22
C PRO A 25 -2.19 7.18 6.59
N ARG A 26 -3.27 6.54 6.13
CA ARG A 26 -4.68 6.92 6.23
C ARG A 26 -5.51 5.62 6.34
N PRO A 27 -6.79 5.67 6.74
CA PRO A 27 -7.60 4.47 6.88
C PRO A 27 -7.66 3.64 5.60
N CYS A 28 -7.48 2.34 5.75
CA CYS A 28 -7.69 1.35 4.70
C CYS A 28 -8.82 0.43 5.12
N TYR A 29 -9.61 -0.02 4.16
CA TYR A 29 -10.67 -0.99 4.34
C TYR A 29 -10.61 -2.01 3.21
N PHE A 30 -10.87 -3.27 3.54
CA PHE A 30 -10.82 -4.35 2.57
C PHE A 30 -12.15 -5.09 2.52
N ILE A 31 -12.59 -5.41 1.30
CA ILE A 31 -13.77 -6.24 1.07
C ILE A 31 -13.30 -7.58 0.51
N ASP A 32 -13.44 -8.64 1.31
CA ASP A 32 -13.20 -10.02 0.89
C ASP A 32 -14.48 -10.66 0.37
N VAL A 33 -14.56 -10.86 -0.95
CA VAL A 33 -15.66 -11.56 -1.61
C VAL A 33 -15.28 -12.97 -2.07
N HIS A 34 -14.02 -13.40 -1.91
CA HIS A 34 -13.50 -14.58 -2.61
C HIS A 34 -12.54 -15.48 -1.83
N SER A 35 -11.80 -14.97 -0.83
CA SER A 35 -10.67 -15.70 -0.25
C SER A 35 -11.10 -16.91 0.59
N GLY A 36 -12.29 -16.85 1.20
CA GLY A 36 -12.75 -17.88 2.13
C GLY A 36 -11.88 -18.01 3.38
N ALA A 37 -11.00 -17.05 3.67
CA ALA A 37 -10.08 -17.10 4.79
C ALA A 37 -10.84 -17.18 6.13
N PRO A 38 -10.36 -18.00 7.09
CA PRO A 38 -10.89 -18.01 8.45
C PRO A 38 -10.80 -16.62 9.09
N GLU A 39 -11.71 -16.33 10.01
CA GLU A 39 -11.64 -15.09 10.79
C GLU A 39 -10.37 -15.08 11.66
N GLY A 40 -9.66 -13.95 11.66
CA GLY A 40 -8.49 -13.73 12.53
C GLY A 40 -7.13 -13.91 11.87
N GLU A 41 -7.03 -14.57 10.71
CA GLU A 41 -5.78 -14.66 9.94
C GLU A 41 -5.93 -14.00 8.56
N PRO A 42 -5.13 -12.96 8.24
CA PRO A 42 -5.25 -12.29 6.96
C PRO A 42 -4.70 -13.18 5.84
N ALA A 43 -5.52 -13.46 4.83
CA ALA A 43 -5.10 -14.19 3.62
C ALA A 43 -4.02 -13.45 2.81
N TYR A 44 -3.95 -12.12 2.96
CA TYR A 44 -2.98 -11.26 2.28
C TYR A 44 -2.32 -10.30 3.27
N GLU A 45 -1.00 -10.09 3.15
CA GLU A 45 -0.23 -9.28 4.09
C GLU A 45 -0.76 -7.85 4.23
N PHE A 46 -1.23 -7.24 3.14
CA PHE A 46 -1.76 -5.87 3.17
C PHE A 46 -3.12 -5.75 3.88
N TRP A 47 -3.84 -6.84 4.12
CA TRP A 47 -5.06 -6.83 4.94
C TRP A 47 -4.78 -6.56 6.43
N ARG A 48 -3.52 -6.58 6.87
CA ARG A 48 -3.13 -6.14 8.22
C ARG A 48 -3.25 -4.63 8.45
N ASN A 49 -3.61 -3.86 7.42
CA ASN A 49 -3.58 -2.39 7.45
C ASN A 49 -4.95 -1.75 7.64
N GLY A 50 -5.97 -2.56 7.88
CA GLY A 50 -7.35 -2.14 8.03
C GLY A 50 -8.29 -3.32 8.24
N PRO A 51 -9.55 -3.07 8.63
CA PRO A 51 -10.54 -4.12 8.75
C PRO A 51 -10.84 -4.78 7.39
N VAL A 52 -11.08 -6.09 7.45
CA VAL A 52 -11.55 -6.89 6.31
C VAL A 52 -13.00 -7.29 6.59
N VAL A 53 -13.90 -6.92 5.68
CA VAL A 53 -15.32 -7.26 5.76
C VAL A 53 -15.73 -8.05 4.53
N ARG A 54 -16.89 -8.73 4.58
CA ARG A 54 -17.38 -9.56 3.47
C ARG A 54 -18.50 -8.92 2.67
N SER A 55 -18.95 -7.72 3.05
CA SER A 55 -19.99 -6.99 2.33
C SER A 55 -19.90 -5.49 2.56
N ALA A 56 -20.55 -4.71 1.68
CA ALA A 56 -20.64 -3.27 1.83
C ALA A 56 -21.45 -2.87 3.07
N GLU A 57 -22.49 -3.63 3.42
CA GLU A 57 -23.33 -3.42 4.61
C GLU A 57 -22.52 -3.51 5.90
N ALA A 58 -21.58 -4.46 5.97
CA ALA A 58 -20.67 -4.59 7.10
C ALA A 58 -19.59 -3.49 7.12
N LEU A 59 -19.28 -2.89 5.97
CA LEU A 59 -18.31 -1.79 5.87
C LEU A 59 -18.86 -0.47 6.41
N PHE A 60 -20.11 -0.12 6.06
CA PHE A 60 -20.67 1.21 6.35
C PHE A 60 -20.53 1.66 7.81
N PRO A 61 -20.81 0.81 8.83
CA PRO A 61 -20.63 1.20 10.24
C PRO A 61 -19.18 1.54 10.61
N LEU A 62 -18.19 0.92 9.95
CA LEU A 62 -16.77 1.13 10.24
C LEU A 62 -16.25 2.46 9.67
N ILE A 63 -16.88 2.98 8.62
CA ILE A 63 -16.52 4.27 8.02
C ILE A 63 -16.85 5.44 8.97
N ALA A 64 -17.88 5.29 9.82
CA ALA A 64 -18.26 6.33 10.78
C ALA A 64 -17.11 6.69 11.76
N ASN A 65 -16.25 5.71 12.07
CA ASN A 65 -15.09 5.86 12.98
C ASN A 65 -13.76 5.81 12.21
N TRP A 66 -13.72 6.35 10.99
CA TRP A 66 -12.54 6.24 10.12
C TRP A 66 -11.27 6.80 10.74
N ARG A 67 -11.35 7.86 11.56
CA ARG A 67 -10.18 8.45 12.21
C ARG A 67 -9.54 7.47 13.20
N GLU A 68 -10.36 6.83 14.01
CA GLU A 68 -9.96 5.83 15.00
C GLU A 68 -9.36 4.60 14.32
N ILE A 69 -10.00 4.10 13.25
CA ILE A 69 -9.47 3.00 12.43
C ILE A 69 -8.10 3.37 11.84
N GLY A 70 -7.95 4.57 11.28
CA GLY A 70 -6.67 5.03 10.75
C GLY A 70 -5.56 5.05 11.79
N GLU A 71 -5.87 5.39 13.03
CA GLU A 71 -4.91 5.40 14.11
C GLU A 71 -4.57 3.99 14.58
N GLU A 72 -5.57 3.13 14.75
CA GLU A 72 -5.42 1.73 15.17
C GLU A 72 -4.43 0.98 14.27
N TYR A 73 -4.54 1.16 12.95
CA TYR A 73 -3.70 0.45 11.98
C TYR A 73 -2.43 1.21 11.58
N ARG A 74 -2.18 2.42 12.13
CA ARG A 74 -1.08 3.29 11.69
C ARG A 74 0.29 2.64 11.78
N SER A 75 0.53 1.86 12.83
CA SER A 75 1.80 1.15 13.03
C SER A 75 2.06 0.11 11.94
N GLU A 76 1.04 -0.69 11.62
CA GLU A 76 1.11 -1.69 10.55
C GLU A 76 1.26 -1.05 9.17
N GLN A 77 0.56 0.07 8.93
CA GLN A 77 0.69 0.88 7.71
C GLN A 77 2.12 1.35 7.47
N LYS A 78 2.76 1.89 8.51
CA LYS A 78 4.17 2.31 8.44
C LYS A 78 5.09 1.11 8.25
N ARG A 79 4.85 0.01 8.97
CA ARG A 79 5.65 -1.21 8.85
C ARG A 79 5.62 -1.74 7.42
N LEU A 80 4.43 -1.91 6.84
CA LEU A 80 4.28 -2.48 5.51
C LEU A 80 4.82 -1.55 4.42
N PHE A 81 4.60 -0.23 4.55
CA PHE A 81 5.21 0.74 3.65
C PHE A 81 6.75 0.62 3.64
N ASN A 82 7.37 0.63 4.83
CA ASN A 82 8.83 0.52 4.95
C ASN A 82 9.36 -0.84 4.47
N TYR A 83 8.57 -1.91 4.59
CA TYR A 83 8.92 -3.22 4.08
C TYR A 83 8.91 -3.28 2.54
N THR A 84 8.00 -2.55 1.89
CA THR A 84 7.75 -2.66 0.44
C THR A 84 8.37 -1.55 -0.39
N VAL A 85 8.67 -0.39 0.20
CA VAL A 85 9.16 0.79 -0.52
C VAL A 85 10.57 1.13 -0.05
N SER A 86 11.51 1.11 -1.00
CA SER A 86 12.86 1.63 -0.78
C SER A 86 12.86 3.15 -0.90
N VAL A 87 13.00 3.82 0.25
CA VAL A 87 13.12 5.27 0.36
C VAL A 87 14.59 5.64 0.47
N ASP A 88 15.05 6.49 -0.44
CA ASP A 88 16.36 7.16 -0.39
C ASP A 88 16.06 8.67 -0.43
N PRO A 89 16.49 9.44 0.59
CA PRO A 89 16.18 10.86 0.69
C PRO A 89 16.95 11.70 -0.35
N ASP A 90 18.08 11.19 -0.85
CA ASP A 90 19.01 11.95 -1.69
C ASP A 90 18.84 11.63 -3.18
N HIS A 91 18.32 10.44 -3.50
CA HIS A 91 18.12 10.00 -4.88
C HIS A 91 16.74 9.39 -5.11
N SER A 92 16.02 9.87 -6.11
CA SER A 92 14.75 9.28 -6.55
C SER A 92 14.94 7.89 -7.16
N ALA A 93 13.87 7.08 -7.16
CA ALA A 93 13.90 5.77 -7.83
C ALA A 93 14.24 5.88 -9.34
N ALA A 94 13.82 6.96 -9.99
CA ALA A 94 14.13 7.22 -11.39
C ALA A 94 15.62 7.50 -11.62
N GLU A 95 16.24 8.34 -10.78
CA GLU A 95 17.68 8.61 -10.85
C GLU A 95 18.50 7.35 -10.60
N ARG A 96 18.16 6.58 -9.55
CA ARG A 96 18.83 5.30 -9.27
C ARG A 96 18.69 4.33 -10.44
N GLY A 97 17.51 4.27 -11.06
CA GLY A 97 17.26 3.47 -12.26
C GLY A 97 18.10 3.91 -13.45
N ALA A 98 18.18 5.21 -13.72
CA ALA A 98 18.98 5.78 -14.81
C ALA A 98 20.48 5.47 -14.62
N VAL A 99 21.01 5.65 -13.41
CA VAL A 99 22.40 5.31 -13.08
C VAL A 99 22.67 3.82 -13.30
N ALA A 100 21.78 2.95 -12.84
CA ALA A 100 21.93 1.50 -13.03
C ALA A 100 21.94 1.10 -14.51
N LEU A 101 21.09 1.73 -15.34
CA LEU A 101 21.06 1.52 -16.78
C LEU A 101 22.35 1.98 -17.45
N GLN A 102 22.88 3.16 -17.10
CA GLN A 102 24.14 3.65 -17.64
C GLN A 102 25.31 2.69 -17.33
N ILE A 103 25.45 2.29 -16.06
CA ILE A 103 26.49 1.32 -15.64
C ILE A 103 26.38 0.01 -16.43
N SER A 104 25.15 -0.45 -16.67
CA SER A 104 24.91 -1.69 -17.41
C SER A 104 25.26 -1.54 -18.89
N ALA A 105 24.94 -0.40 -19.50
CA ALA A 105 25.24 -0.12 -20.89
C ALA A 105 26.75 -0.03 -21.18
N ASP A 106 27.50 0.63 -20.28
CA ASP A 106 28.95 0.77 -20.38
C ASP A 106 29.65 -0.60 -20.31
N LYS A 107 29.17 -1.50 -19.44
CA LYS A 107 29.70 -2.88 -19.33
C LYS A 107 29.48 -3.74 -20.57
N ILE A 108 28.42 -3.47 -21.34
CA ILE A 108 28.07 -4.26 -22.53
C ILE A 108 28.75 -3.68 -23.79
N GLY A 109 29.50 -2.57 -23.67
CA GLY A 109 30.23 -1.95 -24.78
C GLY A 109 29.32 -1.34 -25.86
N ARG A 110 28.06 -1.02 -25.53
CA ARG A 110 27.07 -0.51 -26.51
C ARG A 110 27.18 0.99 -26.81
N PHE A 111 28.12 1.70 -26.19
CA PHE A 111 28.34 3.14 -26.38
C PHE A 111 29.82 3.54 -26.54
N GLN A 112 30.67 2.65 -27.04
CA GLN A 112 31.96 3.04 -27.64
C GLN A 112 31.82 3.16 -29.16
#